data_AF-A0A9E2GAP1-F1
#
_entry.id   AF-A0A9E2GAP1-F1
#
_cell.length_a   1.000
_cell.length_b   1.000
_cell.length_c   1.000
_cell.angle_alpha   90.00
_cell.angle_beta   90.00
_cell.angle_gamma   90.00
#
_symmetry.space_group_name_H-M   'P 1'
#
loop_
_entity.id
_entity.type
_entity.pdbx_description
1 polymer ?
#
loop_
_entity_poly.entity_id
_entity_poly.type
_entity_poly.pdbx_seq_one_letter_code
_entity_poly.pdbx_strand_id
1 'polypeptide(L)'
;MSSNNKDHKDPKKPTEEELLALLEELKRTKGKKGVPLSLGFLLHRNYLIHLLLSFGINFLISAVVLGLAAGIKQPLIDITFPGYVLAIILLTLIENFVKILLFKYLTRLMILSMGIFSVLVQIVILYIVDLIVQNGFEFNGIEHLFIFAFIFSILRVILSNYIRKWLYKERLILFGGKHK
;
A
#
# COMPACT_ATOMS: atom_id res chain seq x y z
N MET A 1 -12.73 -33.72 68.80
CA MET A 1 -13.83 -34.16 67.92
C MET A 1 -14.26 -32.96 67.08
N SER A 2 -14.16 -33.09 65.76
CA SER A 2 -14.57 -32.20 64.67
C SER A 2 -14.05 -30.76 64.60
N SER A 3 -13.00 -30.61 63.79
CA SER A 3 -12.71 -29.45 62.95
C SER A 3 -13.82 -29.23 61.91
N ASN A 4 -14.22 -27.98 61.67
CA ASN A 4 -14.97 -27.62 60.47
C ASN A 4 -14.43 -26.31 59.91
N ASN A 5 -13.31 -26.41 59.20
CA ASN A 5 -12.71 -25.32 58.45
C ASN A 5 -13.34 -25.33 57.04
N LYS A 6 -14.31 -24.45 56.80
CA LYS A 6 -14.86 -24.24 55.45
C LYS A 6 -13.97 -23.22 54.72
N ASP A 7 -12.87 -23.71 54.16
CA ASP A 7 -12.12 -22.97 53.15
C ASP A 7 -12.96 -22.93 51.87
N HIS A 8 -13.54 -21.77 51.60
CA HIS A 8 -14.10 -21.43 50.30
C HIS A 8 -12.97 -21.36 49.27
N LYS A 9 -12.65 -22.51 48.65
CA LYS A 9 -11.80 -22.57 47.46
C LYS A 9 -12.54 -21.94 46.29
N ASP A 10 -12.06 -20.76 45.88
CA ASP A 10 -12.46 -20.06 44.66
C ASP A 10 -12.31 -20.99 43.43
N PRO A 11 -13.39 -21.30 42.69
CA PRO A 11 -13.40 -22.38 41.69
C PRO A 11 -12.88 -21.93 40.30
N LYS A 12 -11.98 -20.95 40.22
CA LYS A 12 -11.59 -20.30 38.94
C LYS A 12 -10.09 -20.05 38.79
N LYS A 13 -9.25 -21.01 39.16
CA LYS A 13 -7.88 -21.05 38.63
C LYS A 13 -7.79 -22.16 37.58
N PRO A 14 -7.55 -21.83 36.31
CA PRO A 14 -7.32 -22.85 35.29
C PRO A 14 -6.15 -23.73 35.71
N THR A 15 -6.29 -25.03 35.48
CA THR A 15 -5.26 -26.01 35.89
C THR A 15 -4.02 -25.81 35.00
N GLU A 16 -2.81 -26.09 35.50
CA GLU A 16 -1.56 -25.86 34.72
C GLU A 16 -1.59 -26.56 33.35
N GLU A 17 -2.28 -27.69 33.25
CA GLU A 17 -2.54 -28.44 32.03
C GLU A 17 -3.45 -27.68 31.04
N GLU A 18 -4.46 -26.96 31.53
CA GLU A 18 -5.32 -26.10 30.71
C GLU A 18 -4.57 -24.86 30.24
N LEU A 19 -3.70 -24.30 31.07
CA LEU A 19 -2.83 -23.17 30.70
C LEU A 19 -1.81 -23.58 29.62
N LEU A 20 -1.26 -24.79 29.72
CA LEU A 20 -0.36 -25.36 28.71
C LEU A 20 -1.09 -25.66 27.41
N ALA A 21 -2.31 -26.23 27.47
CA ALA A 21 -3.14 -26.46 26.30
C ALA A 21 -3.52 -25.14 25.60
N LEU A 22 -3.86 -24.10 26.37
CA LEU A 22 -4.10 -22.75 25.85
C LEU A 22 -2.85 -22.12 25.23
N LEU A 23 -1.68 -22.32 25.85
CA LEU A 23 -0.40 -21.85 25.30
C LEU A 23 -0.02 -22.59 24.00
N GLU A 24 -0.34 -23.88 23.91
CA GLU A 24 -0.11 -24.71 22.73
C GLU A 24 -1.09 -24.36 21.59
N GLU A 25 -2.35 -24.08 21.92
CA GLU A 25 -3.33 -23.49 20.98
C GLU A 25 -2.90 -22.11 20.50
N LEU A 26 -2.40 -21.24 21.39
CA LEU A 26 -1.89 -19.91 21.03
C LEU A 26 -0.63 -20.01 20.15
N LYS A 27 0.27 -20.97 20.40
CA LYS A 27 1.43 -21.27 19.54
C LYS A 27 1.01 -21.80 18.17
N ARG A 28 0.04 -22.71 18.09
CA ARG A 28 -0.52 -23.23 16.83
C ARG A 28 -1.27 -22.16 16.04
N THR A 29 -1.90 -21.21 16.71
CA THR A 29 -2.68 -20.14 16.07
C THR A 29 -1.80 -18.97 15.61
N LYS A 30 -0.66 -18.70 16.28
CA LYS A 30 0.35 -17.73 15.84
C LYS A 30 0.96 -18.06 14.45
N GLY A 31 0.85 -19.30 14.00
CA GLY A 31 1.33 -19.76 12.68
C GLY A 31 0.36 -19.52 11.51
N LYS A 32 -0.87 -19.04 11.75
CA LYS A 32 -1.84 -18.79 10.68
C LYS A 32 -1.58 -17.44 10.00
N LYS A 33 -0.58 -17.48 9.11
CA LYS A 33 -0.43 -16.72 7.85
C LYS A 33 -1.38 -15.51 7.72
N GLY A 34 -1.10 -14.45 8.48
CA GLY A 34 -1.48 -13.13 8.02
C GLY A 34 -0.71 -12.90 6.73
N VAL A 35 -1.41 -12.68 5.62
CA VAL A 35 -0.81 -12.15 4.39
C VAL A 35 0.13 -11.03 4.84
N PRO A 36 1.45 -11.16 4.65
CA PRO A 36 2.38 -10.20 5.23
C PRO A 36 1.96 -8.83 4.70
N LEU A 37 1.92 -7.82 5.57
CA LEU A 37 1.52 -6.45 5.24
C LEU A 37 2.26 -5.93 3.96
N SER A 38 3.41 -6.54 3.64
CA SER A 38 4.17 -6.40 2.39
C SER A 38 3.39 -6.71 1.10
N LEU A 39 2.39 -7.61 1.14
CA LEU A 39 1.57 -7.98 -0.02
C LEU A 39 0.52 -6.90 -0.35
N GLY A 40 0.17 -6.01 0.59
CA GLY A 40 -0.61 -4.81 0.27
C GLY A 40 0.15 -3.82 -0.62
N PHE A 41 1.47 -3.77 -0.47
CA PHE A 41 2.36 -2.84 -1.17
C PHE A 41 2.99 -3.41 -2.43
N LEU A 42 3.37 -4.69 -2.41
CA LEU A 42 3.95 -5.38 -3.55
C LEU A 42 2.83 -5.99 -4.41
N LEU A 43 2.91 -5.83 -5.71
CA LEU A 43 2.01 -6.46 -6.68
C LEU A 43 2.38 -7.93 -6.92
N HIS A 44 3.65 -8.29 -6.71
CA HIS A 44 4.14 -9.65 -6.94
C HIS A 44 5.27 -10.03 -5.96
N ARG A 45 5.41 -11.34 -5.68
CA ARG A 45 6.44 -11.87 -4.77
C ARG A 45 7.85 -11.69 -5.33
N ASN A 46 8.01 -11.92 -6.63
CA ASN A 46 9.24 -11.59 -7.35
C ASN A 46 9.32 -10.07 -7.56
N TYR A 47 10.37 -9.45 -7.04
CA TYR A 47 10.59 -8.00 -7.08
C TYR A 47 10.69 -7.45 -8.50
N LEU A 48 11.33 -8.15 -9.44
CA LEU A 48 11.43 -7.69 -10.83
C LEU A 48 10.06 -7.62 -11.50
N ILE A 49 9.23 -8.64 -11.28
CA ILE A 49 7.85 -8.68 -11.78
C ILE A 49 7.03 -7.56 -11.12
N HIS A 50 7.21 -7.33 -9.82
CA HIS A 50 6.56 -6.20 -9.15
C HIS A 50 6.97 -4.86 -9.78
N LEU A 51 8.26 -4.66 -10.05
CA LEU A 51 8.76 -3.41 -10.64
C LEU A 51 8.18 -3.20 -12.04
N LEU A 52 8.16 -4.24 -12.88
CA LEU A 52 7.56 -4.18 -14.22
C LEU A 52 6.06 -3.90 -14.18
N LEU A 53 5.32 -4.54 -13.27
CA LEU A 53 3.90 -4.26 -13.08
C LEU A 53 3.66 -2.84 -12.58
N SER A 54 4.46 -2.37 -11.62
CA SER A 54 4.41 -1.00 -11.11
C SER A 54 4.69 0.01 -12.21
N PHE A 55 5.70 -0.25 -13.04
CA PHE A 55 6.03 0.58 -14.20
C PHE A 55 4.86 0.62 -15.19
N GLY A 56 4.31 -0.53 -15.57
CA GLY A 56 3.19 -0.61 -16.51
C GLY A 56 1.93 0.10 -15.99
N ILE A 57 1.62 -0.04 -14.69
CA ILE A 57 0.51 0.68 -14.04
C ILE A 57 0.76 2.18 -14.08
N ASN A 58 1.97 2.62 -13.70
CA ASN A 58 2.31 4.04 -13.69
C ASN A 58 2.19 4.64 -15.08
N PHE A 59 2.80 3.98 -16.06
CA PHE A 59 2.77 4.36 -17.47
C PHE A 59 1.35 4.45 -18.03
N LEU A 60 0.51 3.46 -17.75
CA LEU A 60 -0.86 3.46 -18.25
C LEU A 60 -1.68 4.59 -17.62
N ILE A 61 -1.61 4.73 -16.29
CA ILE A 61 -2.43 5.72 -15.58
C ILE A 61 -2.00 7.14 -15.92
N SER A 62 -0.70 7.43 -15.96
CA SER A 62 -0.24 8.75 -16.36
C SER A 62 -0.69 9.10 -17.78
N ALA A 63 -0.60 8.16 -18.72
CA ALA A 63 -1.09 8.37 -20.08
C ALA A 63 -2.59 8.69 -20.10
N VAL A 64 -3.39 7.96 -19.32
CA VAL A 64 -4.84 8.21 -19.21
C VAL A 64 -5.12 9.59 -18.61
N VAL A 65 -4.46 9.95 -17.50
CA VAL A 65 -4.69 11.24 -16.84
C VAL A 65 -4.28 12.40 -17.75
N LEU A 66 -3.11 12.32 -18.38
CA LEU A 66 -2.62 13.35 -19.30
C LEU A 66 -3.49 13.44 -20.56
N GLY A 67 -3.90 12.30 -21.13
CA GLY A 67 -4.77 12.25 -22.30
C GLY A 67 -6.15 12.85 -22.04
N LEU A 68 -6.76 12.55 -20.88
CA LEU A 68 -8.03 13.15 -20.47
C LEU A 68 -7.91 14.67 -20.29
N ALA A 69 -6.83 15.11 -19.64
CA ALA A 69 -6.57 16.53 -19.40
C ALA A 69 -6.35 17.31 -20.72
N ALA A 70 -5.59 16.73 -21.65
CA ALA A 70 -5.44 17.28 -23.00
C ALA A 70 -6.78 17.33 -23.76
N GLY A 71 -7.62 16.28 -23.62
CA GLY A 71 -8.94 16.21 -24.25
C GLY A 71 -9.91 17.30 -23.80
N ILE A 72 -9.84 17.73 -22.53
CA ILE A 72 -10.65 18.84 -22.00
C ILE A 72 -9.98 20.22 -22.17
N LYS A 73 -8.91 20.32 -22.97
CA LYS A 73 -8.13 21.53 -23.21
C LYS A 73 -7.49 22.15 -21.96
N GLN A 74 -7.18 21.32 -20.95
CA GLN A 74 -6.46 21.73 -19.74
C GLN A 74 -5.20 20.87 -19.56
N PRO A 75 -4.17 21.05 -20.39
CA PRO A 75 -2.95 20.24 -20.29
C PRO A 75 -2.28 20.48 -18.93
N LEU A 76 -2.02 19.39 -18.19
CA LEU A 76 -1.39 19.45 -16.87
C LEU A 76 0.12 19.61 -16.95
N ILE A 77 0.73 19.08 -18.00
CA ILE A 77 2.18 18.94 -18.18
C ILE A 77 2.52 19.27 -19.64
N ASP A 78 3.61 20.01 -19.86
CA ASP A 78 4.27 20.07 -21.16
C ASP A 78 5.13 18.82 -21.36
N ILE A 79 4.79 18.04 -22.38
CA ILE A 79 5.31 16.68 -22.56
C ILE A 79 5.99 16.48 -23.90
N THR A 80 7.17 15.86 -23.85
CA THR A 80 7.77 15.19 -25.00
C THR A 80 7.79 13.69 -24.74
N PHE A 81 7.77 12.87 -25.79
CA PHE A 81 7.78 11.42 -25.61
C PHE A 81 9.00 10.91 -24.81
N PRO A 82 10.24 11.35 -25.08
CA PRO A 82 11.40 10.94 -24.29
C PRO A 82 11.32 11.41 -22.82
N GLY A 83 10.90 12.65 -22.59
CA GLY A 83 10.74 13.20 -21.24
C GLY A 83 9.69 12.44 -20.43
N TYR A 84 8.57 12.10 -21.06
CA TYR A 84 7.52 11.27 -20.47
C TYR A 84 8.04 9.88 -20.06
N VAL A 85 8.72 9.16 -20.96
CA VAL A 85 9.25 7.82 -20.64
C VAL A 85 10.25 7.90 -19.49
N LEU A 86 11.16 8.88 -19.52
CA LEU A 86 12.15 9.08 -18.47
C LEU A 86 11.48 9.40 -17.12
N ALA A 87 10.49 10.30 -17.12
CA ALA A 87 9.73 10.68 -15.94
C ALA A 87 9.03 9.47 -15.30
N ILE A 88 8.41 8.60 -16.10
CA ILE A 88 7.74 7.40 -15.56
C ILE A 88 8.72 6.38 -15.02
N ILE A 89 9.90 6.21 -15.64
CA ILE A 89 10.96 5.36 -15.10
C ILE A 89 11.41 5.91 -13.75
N LEU A 90 11.76 7.19 -13.66
CA LEU A 90 12.20 7.84 -12.43
C LEU A 90 11.13 7.78 -11.34
N LEU A 91 9.89 8.14 -11.68
CA LEU A 91 8.75 8.04 -10.80
C LEU A 91 8.64 6.63 -10.20
N THR A 92 8.69 5.60 -11.04
CA THR A 92 8.56 4.22 -10.59
C THR A 92 9.72 3.81 -9.67
N LEU A 93 10.95 4.18 -10.00
CA LEU A 93 12.12 3.84 -9.18
C LEU A 93 12.10 4.54 -7.83
N ILE A 94 11.94 5.87 -7.83
CA ILE A 94 11.90 6.70 -6.62
C ILE A 94 10.75 6.24 -5.72
N GLU A 95 9.58 6.03 -6.29
CA GLU A 95 8.42 5.63 -5.52
C GLU A 95 8.57 4.24 -4.89
N ASN A 96 9.10 3.25 -5.61
CA ASN A 96 9.33 1.93 -5.01
C ASN A 96 10.38 2.01 -3.88
N PHE A 97 11.43 2.80 -4.07
CA PHE A 97 12.42 3.04 -3.02
C PHE A 97 11.80 3.73 -1.79
N VAL A 98 11.05 4.81 -2.00
CA VAL A 98 10.36 5.54 -0.92
C VAL A 98 9.35 4.64 -0.23
N LYS A 99 8.57 3.83 -0.94
CA LYS A 99 7.63 2.86 -0.32
C LYS A 99 8.33 1.87 0.61
N ILE A 100 9.50 1.38 0.23
CA ILE A 100 10.29 0.49 1.09
C ILE A 100 10.70 1.23 2.37
N LEU A 101 11.15 2.49 2.26
CA LEU A 101 11.47 3.32 3.43
C LEU A 101 10.23 3.59 4.30
N LEU A 102 9.10 3.97 3.69
CA LEU A 102 7.86 4.23 4.39
C LEU A 102 7.37 3.00 5.16
N PHE A 103 7.45 1.82 4.55
CA PHE A 103 7.08 0.58 5.20
C PHE A 103 8.01 0.27 6.38
N LYS A 104 9.32 0.44 6.20
CA LYS A 104 10.30 0.13 7.23
C LYS A 104 10.21 1.07 8.44
N TYR A 105 10.01 2.36 8.22
CA TYR A 105 10.13 3.38 9.27
C TYR A 105 8.80 4.04 9.67
N LEU A 106 7.81 4.09 8.79
CA LEU A 106 6.62 4.94 8.93
C LEU A 106 5.28 4.18 8.78
N THR A 107 5.26 2.84 8.86
CA THR A 107 4.02 2.03 8.71
C THR A 107 2.88 2.50 9.62
N ARG A 108 3.18 2.87 10.87
CA ARG A 108 2.16 3.37 11.82
C ARG A 108 1.48 4.65 11.32
N LEU A 109 2.26 5.57 10.76
CA LEU A 109 1.76 6.83 10.21
C LEU A 109 0.91 6.58 8.97
N MET A 110 1.32 5.64 8.12
CA MET A 110 0.55 5.25 6.92
C MET A 110 -0.84 4.73 7.29
N ILE A 111 -0.93 3.84 8.29
CA ILE A 111 -2.20 3.27 8.76
C ILE A 111 -3.09 4.34 9.38
N LEU A 112 -2.53 5.21 10.23
CA LEU A 112 -3.29 6.27 10.92
C LEU A 112 -3.83 7.32 9.94
N SER A 113 -3.06 7.66 8.90
CA SER A 113 -3.42 8.69 7.91
C SER A 113 -4.47 8.26 6.88
N MET A 114 -4.96 7.02 6.93
CA MET A 114 -5.86 6.43 5.92
C MET A 114 -5.38 6.61 4.48
N GLY A 115 -4.06 6.68 4.26
CA GLY A 115 -3.47 6.84 2.92
C GLY A 115 -3.23 8.29 2.46
N ILE A 116 -3.71 9.31 3.18
CA ILE A 116 -3.44 10.72 2.84
C ILE A 116 -1.93 10.99 2.82
N PHE A 117 -1.20 10.43 3.78
CA PHE A 117 0.26 10.56 3.82
C PHE A 117 0.94 9.99 2.56
N SER A 118 0.38 8.93 1.98
CA SER A 118 0.90 8.36 0.73
C SER A 118 0.71 9.32 -0.46
N VAL A 119 -0.37 10.11 -0.47
CA VAL A 119 -0.62 11.11 -1.51
C VAL A 119 0.35 12.29 -1.35
N LEU A 120 0.60 12.74 -0.12
CA LEU A 120 1.60 13.79 0.13
C LEU A 120 3.01 13.37 -0.32
N VAL A 121 3.39 12.13 -0.01
CA VAL A 121 4.65 11.57 -0.50
C VAL A 121 4.66 11.51 -2.03
N GLN A 122 3.56 11.12 -2.66
CA GLN A 122 3.44 11.07 -4.11
C GLN A 122 3.62 12.46 -4.76
N ILE A 123 3.05 13.51 -4.16
CA ILE A 123 3.23 14.91 -4.57
C ILE A 123 4.72 15.29 -4.54
N VAL A 124 5.40 14.97 -3.43
CA VAL A 124 6.84 15.26 -3.28
C VAL A 124 7.66 14.51 -4.34
N ILE A 125 7.35 13.24 -4.60
CA ILE A 125 8.05 12.45 -5.62
C ILE A 125 7.85 13.07 -7.02
N LEU A 126 6.62 13.45 -7.37
CA LEU A 126 6.34 14.07 -8.66
C LEU A 126 7.07 15.40 -8.82
N TYR A 127 7.12 16.20 -7.76
CA TYR A 127 7.88 17.45 -7.75
C TYR A 127 9.39 17.21 -7.94
N ILE A 128 9.95 16.17 -7.33
CA ILE A 128 11.35 15.79 -7.57
C ILE A 128 11.57 15.35 -9.02
N VAL A 129 10.64 14.57 -9.59
CA VAL A 129 10.74 14.11 -10.99
C VAL A 129 10.70 15.28 -11.97
N ASP A 130 9.78 16.22 -11.74
CA ASP A 130 9.64 17.47 -12.49
C ASP A 130 10.97 18.25 -12.52
N LEU A 131 11.59 18.44 -11.35
CA LEU A 131 12.88 19.12 -11.21
C LEU A 131 14.06 18.39 -11.85
N ILE A 132 14.02 17.05 -11.97
CA ILE A 132 15.10 16.26 -12.57
C ILE A 132 14.99 16.23 -14.08
N VAL A 133 13.77 16.05 -14.62
CA VAL A 133 13.59 15.89 -16.06
C VAL A 133 13.73 17.22 -16.78
N GLN A 134 13.12 18.30 -16.26
CA GLN A 134 13.10 19.70 -16.75
C GLN A 134 12.68 19.91 -18.22
N ASN A 135 13.18 19.09 -19.14
CA ASN A 135 12.88 19.14 -20.56
C ASN A 135 11.88 18.06 -20.94
N GLY A 136 10.65 18.47 -21.23
CA GLY A 136 9.62 17.60 -21.79
C GLY A 136 8.88 16.70 -20.78
N PHE A 137 8.96 17.04 -19.50
CA PHE A 137 8.00 16.65 -18.47
C PHE A 137 8.01 17.77 -17.42
N GLU A 138 7.29 18.85 -17.70
CA GLU A 138 7.20 20.02 -16.83
C GLU A 138 5.74 20.30 -16.47
N PHE A 139 5.42 20.38 -15.18
CA PHE A 139 4.08 20.78 -14.76
C PHE A 139 3.82 22.26 -15.03
N ASN A 140 2.67 22.58 -15.64
CA ASN A 140 2.28 23.96 -15.98
C ASN A 140 1.95 24.85 -14.76
N GLY A 141 2.10 24.31 -13.54
CA GLY A 141 1.84 25.00 -12.30
C GLY A 141 1.74 24.01 -11.13
N ILE A 142 1.88 24.54 -9.92
CA ILE A 142 1.81 23.74 -8.70
C ILE A 142 0.41 23.11 -8.56
N GLU A 143 -0.65 23.81 -8.94
CA GLU A 143 -2.02 23.30 -8.91
C GLU A 143 -2.19 22.07 -9.80
N HIS A 144 -1.58 22.09 -10.99
CA HIS A 144 -1.63 20.99 -11.94
C HIS A 144 -0.92 19.75 -11.40
N LEU A 145 0.19 19.94 -10.68
CA LEU A 145 0.88 18.86 -9.97
C LEU A 145 -0.02 18.24 -8.89
N PHE A 146 -0.68 19.06 -8.07
CA PHE A 146 -1.61 18.55 -7.07
C PHE A 146 -2.77 17.78 -7.71
N ILE A 147 -3.43 18.35 -8.71
CA ILE A 147 -4.54 17.71 -9.43
C ILE A 147 -4.10 16.37 -10.02
N PHE A 148 -2.97 16.36 -10.73
CA PHE A 148 -2.39 15.14 -11.29
C PHE A 148 -2.13 14.11 -10.19
N ALA A 149 -1.44 14.49 -9.12
CA ALA A 149 -1.07 13.58 -8.04
C ALA A 149 -2.29 12.94 -7.37
N PHE A 150 -3.36 13.69 -7.13
CA PHE A 150 -4.60 13.17 -6.56
C PHE A 150 -5.29 12.18 -7.50
N ILE A 151 -5.55 12.58 -8.75
CA ILE A 151 -6.23 11.72 -9.73
C ILE A 151 -5.39 10.47 -10.00
N PHE A 152 -4.08 10.64 -10.22
CA PHE A 152 -3.14 9.55 -10.41
C PHE A 152 -3.16 8.57 -9.24
N SER A 153 -3.13 9.07 -8.00
CA SER A 153 -3.15 8.22 -6.79
C SER A 153 -4.44 7.42 -6.68
N ILE A 154 -5.60 8.05 -6.91
CA ILE A 154 -6.91 7.38 -6.85
C ILE A 154 -7.00 6.29 -7.91
N LEU A 155 -6.74 6.63 -9.18
CA LEU A 155 -6.81 5.68 -10.29
C LEU A 155 -5.82 4.54 -10.09
N ARG A 156 -4.67 4.82 -9.50
CA ARG A 156 -3.66 3.80 -9.20
C ARG A 156 -4.10 2.83 -8.15
N VAL A 157 -4.68 3.29 -7.05
CA VAL A 157 -5.20 2.40 -6.01
C VAL A 157 -6.28 1.50 -6.61
N ILE A 158 -7.19 2.07 -7.41
CA ILE A 158 -8.24 1.33 -8.11
C ILE A 158 -7.63 0.27 -9.02
N LEU A 159 -6.75 0.65 -9.95
CA LEU A 159 -6.17 -0.26 -10.92
C LEU A 159 -5.30 -1.34 -10.27
N SER A 160 -4.49 -0.98 -9.28
CA SER A 160 -3.65 -1.94 -8.54
C SER A 160 -4.50 -2.99 -7.83
N ASN A 161 -5.65 -2.58 -7.26
CA ASN A 161 -6.58 -3.50 -6.62
C ASN A 161 -7.26 -4.43 -7.63
N TYR A 162 -7.67 -3.92 -8.80
CA TYR A 162 -8.23 -4.74 -9.87
C TYR A 162 -7.22 -5.76 -10.41
N ILE A 163 -5.99 -5.33 -10.68
CA ILE A 163 -4.90 -6.20 -11.15
C ILE A 163 -4.61 -7.28 -10.12
N ARG A 164 -4.55 -6.93 -8.83
CA ARG A 164 -4.36 -7.89 -7.75
C ARG A 164 -5.49 -8.93 -7.70
N LYS A 165 -6.74 -8.49 -7.78
CA LYS A 165 -7.91 -9.38 -7.82
C LYS A 165 -7.86 -10.34 -9.00
N TRP A 166 -7.44 -9.84 -10.16
CA TRP A 166 -7.33 -10.63 -11.38
C TRP A 166 -6.17 -11.64 -11.33
N LEU A 167 -4.97 -11.21 -10.92
CA LEU A 167 -3.77 -12.05 -10.86
C LEU A 167 -3.87 -13.15 -9.81
N TYR A 168 -4.42 -12.85 -8.63
CA TYR A 168 -4.42 -13.81 -7.52
C TYR A 168 -5.71 -14.61 -7.38
N LYS A 169 -6.77 -14.28 -8.14
CA LYS A 169 -8.14 -14.83 -7.94
C LYS A 169 -8.59 -14.82 -6.47
N GLU A 170 -7.95 -14.02 -5.62
CA GLU A 170 -8.21 -13.96 -4.19
C GLU A 170 -9.48 -13.13 -3.98
N ARG A 171 -10.48 -13.75 -3.34
CA ARG A 171 -11.57 -13.01 -2.70
C ARG A 171 -10.92 -12.12 -1.65
N LEU A 172 -11.06 -10.81 -1.82
CA LEU A 172 -10.57 -9.80 -0.89
C LEU A 172 -10.95 -10.18 0.55
N ILE A 173 -9.95 -10.51 1.37
CA ILE A 173 -10.05 -10.32 2.82
C ILE A 173 -9.76 -8.84 3.06
N LEU A 174 -10.69 -7.98 2.61
CA LEU A 174 -10.76 -6.61 3.09
C LEU A 174 -11.24 -6.71 4.53
N PHE A 175 -10.38 -6.33 5.47
CA PHE A 175 -10.69 -6.20 6.89
C PHE A 175 -11.33 -7.43 7.54
N GLY A 176 -10.52 -8.24 8.23
CA GLY A 176 -10.91 -8.81 9.52
C GLY A 176 -12.27 -9.50 9.61
N GLY A 177 -12.74 -10.17 8.56
CA GLY A 177 -13.96 -10.97 8.59
C GLY A 177 -13.60 -12.43 8.82
N LYS A 178 -13.48 -12.86 10.07
CA LYS A 178 -13.63 -14.28 10.42
C LYS A 178 -15.00 -14.72 9.92
N HIS A 179 -15.10 -15.82 9.18
CA HIS A 179 -16.23 -16.72 9.37
C HIS A 179 -15.83 -18.18 9.15
N LYS A 180 -16.53 -19.01 9.94
CA LYS A 180 -16.51 -20.47 10.00
C LYS A 180 -16.71 -21.12 8.64
#